data_AF-A0A847RHZ0-F1
#
_entry.id   AF-A0A847RHZ0-F1
#
_cell.length_a   1.000
_cell.length_b   1.000
_cell.length_c   1.000
_cell.angle_alpha   90.00
_cell.angle_beta   90.00
_cell.angle_gamma   90.00
#
_symmetry.space_group_name_H-M   'P 1'
#
loop_
_entity.id
_entity.type
_entity.pdbx_description
1 polymer ?
#
loop_
_entity_poly.entity_id
_entity_poly.type
_entity_poly.pdbx_seq_one_letter_code
_entity_poly.pdbx_strand_id
1 'polypeptide(L)'
;MEKILFVTDAVCMSKSCLDFACYLGNLTHSRLTGVFLENQAMELRSVEDIREKGVIAPVPGARIEQQKELYRDENIKRFQRHCENSGVNCSIHQHTGIPVKAVLKESRYADLLVVDASTSFSWRPESAPSAFVKEILEQSECPVIIAPENFDGIDEIIFTYNGSPAAMYAIKQFTYLLPQLFGHKATVLSVTPKGQPVKGDTEKLEEWLHMHYPDSSLLVLEDDNVQARLLEHLFMKEKVMIVMGAFGRNQLSNLFVPNPMKPVVKLVSQPVFVAHH
;
A
#
# COMPACT_ATOMS: atom_id res chain seq x y z
N MET A 1 -5.54 -3.44 16.39
CA MET A 1 -6.06 -3.06 15.06
C MET A 1 -7.32 -3.87 14.84
N GLU A 2 -8.40 -3.24 14.37
CA GLU A 2 -9.72 -3.84 14.23
C GLU A 2 -10.32 -3.66 12.83
N LYS A 3 -10.02 -2.54 12.16
CA LYS A 3 -10.60 -2.19 10.85
C LYS A 3 -9.52 -1.90 9.81
N ILE A 4 -9.39 -2.81 8.84
CA ILE A 4 -8.56 -2.66 7.66
C ILE A 4 -9.44 -2.27 6.47
N LEU A 5 -9.07 -1.24 5.71
CA LEU A 5 -9.70 -0.91 4.45
C LEU A 5 -8.98 -1.60 3.29
N PHE A 6 -9.73 -2.29 2.43
CA PHE A 6 -9.27 -2.68 1.10
C PHE A 6 -9.87 -1.71 0.09
N VAL A 7 -9.04 -0.84 -0.49
CA VAL A 7 -9.48 0.19 -1.42
C VAL A 7 -9.35 -0.30 -2.86
N THR A 8 -10.45 -0.23 -3.62
CA THR A 8 -10.46 -0.73 -4.99
C THR A 8 -11.39 0.06 -5.91
N ASP A 9 -11.09 0.03 -7.21
CA ASP A 9 -12.01 0.51 -8.24
C ASP A 9 -13.16 -0.50 -8.40
N ALA A 10 -14.39 -0.01 -8.41
CA ALA A 10 -15.58 -0.82 -8.58
C ALA A 10 -15.55 -1.64 -9.89
N VAL A 11 -14.90 -1.13 -10.94
CA VAL A 11 -14.80 -1.79 -12.25
C VAL A 11 -13.69 -2.84 -12.27
N CYS A 12 -12.52 -2.51 -11.72
CA CYS A 12 -11.30 -3.32 -11.80
C CYS A 12 -10.69 -3.55 -10.42
N MET A 13 -10.78 -4.79 -9.93
CA MET A 13 -10.28 -5.18 -8.62
C MET A 13 -9.00 -6.00 -8.74
N SER A 14 -7.93 -5.54 -8.10
CA SER A 14 -6.64 -6.26 -8.04
C SER A 14 -6.75 -7.47 -7.12
N LYS A 15 -6.48 -8.66 -7.67
CA LYS A 15 -6.49 -9.92 -6.91
C LYS A 15 -5.34 -9.99 -5.91
N SER A 16 -4.11 -9.66 -6.33
CA SER A 16 -2.94 -9.70 -5.44
C SER A 16 -3.09 -8.78 -4.23
N CYS A 17 -3.67 -7.60 -4.45
CA CYS A 17 -3.99 -6.67 -3.37
C CYS A 17 -5.04 -7.24 -2.41
N LEU A 18 -6.07 -7.92 -2.93
CA LEU A 18 -7.07 -8.60 -2.10
C LEU A 18 -6.46 -9.78 -1.32
N ASP A 19 -5.65 -10.61 -1.98
CA ASP A 19 -4.96 -11.74 -1.36
C ASP A 19 -4.11 -11.25 -0.16
N PHE A 20 -3.36 -10.16 -0.35
CA PHE A 20 -2.55 -9.55 0.71
C PHE A 20 -3.39 -8.89 1.82
N ALA A 21 -4.50 -8.22 1.47
CA ALA A 21 -5.41 -7.63 2.46
C ALA A 21 -6.07 -8.71 3.33
N CYS A 22 -6.43 -9.86 2.74
CA CYS A 22 -6.94 -11.02 3.47
C CYS A 22 -5.85 -11.68 4.33
N TYR A 23 -4.60 -11.74 3.86
CA TYR A 23 -3.47 -12.16 4.69
C TYR A 23 -3.35 -11.30 5.96
N LEU A 24 -3.41 -9.97 5.83
CA LEU A 24 -3.36 -9.06 6.98
C LEU A 24 -4.58 -9.21 7.90
N GLY A 25 -5.78 -9.37 7.32
CA GLY A 25 -7.01 -9.64 8.07
C GLY A 25 -6.90 -10.91 8.92
N ASN A 26 -6.37 -11.99 8.35
CA ASN A 26 -6.11 -13.24 9.07
C ASN A 26 -5.03 -13.12 10.13
N LEU A 27 -3.88 -12.53 9.78
CA LEU A 27 -2.76 -12.34 10.69
C LEU A 27 -3.19 -11.59 11.95
N THR A 28 -4.05 -10.58 11.80
CA THR A 28 -4.43 -9.68 12.89
C THR A 28 -5.80 -9.99 13.49
N HIS A 29 -6.54 -10.95 12.93
CA HIS A 29 -7.95 -11.20 13.20
C HIS A 29 -8.85 -9.96 13.05
N SER A 30 -8.45 -9.02 12.18
CA SER A 30 -9.17 -7.77 11.93
C SER A 30 -10.28 -7.97 10.89
N ARG A 31 -11.30 -7.09 10.94
CA ARG A 31 -12.31 -7.02 9.89
C ARG A 31 -11.76 -6.30 8.66
N LEU A 32 -12.02 -6.87 7.48
CA LEU A 32 -11.68 -6.25 6.20
C LEU A 32 -12.89 -5.51 5.60
N THR A 33 -12.79 -4.21 5.40
CA THR A 33 -13.83 -3.41 4.74
C THR A 33 -13.45 -3.13 3.29
N GLY A 34 -14.14 -3.75 2.33
CA GLY A 34 -13.99 -3.46 0.92
C GLY A 34 -14.64 -2.12 0.56
N VAL A 35 -13.84 -1.15 0.12
CA VAL A 35 -14.27 0.18 -0.30
C VAL A 35 -14.27 0.23 -1.83
N PHE A 36 -15.44 0.03 -2.43
CA PHE A 36 -15.64 0.01 -3.88
C PHE A 36 -15.95 1.41 -4.39
N LEU A 37 -15.00 1.97 -5.14
CA LEU A 37 -15.04 3.35 -5.60
C LEU A 37 -15.53 3.42 -7.04
N GLU A 38 -16.54 4.26 -7.27
CA GLU A 38 -17.03 4.58 -8.61
C GLU A 38 -16.87 6.07 -8.88
N ASN A 39 -15.99 6.39 -9.82
CA ASN A 39 -15.81 7.77 -10.26
C ASN A 39 -16.99 8.18 -11.17
N GLN A 40 -17.97 8.89 -10.61
CA GLN A 40 -19.08 9.48 -11.38
C GLN A 40 -18.92 10.98 -11.58
N ALA A 41 -18.14 11.65 -10.72
CA ALA A 41 -17.97 13.09 -10.77
C ALA A 41 -17.00 13.53 -11.88
N MET A 42 -15.98 12.71 -12.17
CA MET A 42 -14.92 13.01 -13.13
C MET A 42 -14.46 11.73 -13.83
N GLU A 43 -15.38 10.93 -14.38
CA GLU A 43 -14.99 9.77 -15.17
C GLU A 43 -14.29 10.24 -16.45
N LEU A 44 -12.99 9.98 -16.52
CA LEU A 44 -12.19 10.37 -17.68
C LEU A 44 -11.94 9.18 -18.61
N ARG A 45 -12.08 7.94 -18.11
CA ARG A 45 -11.80 6.72 -18.88
C ARG A 45 -12.80 6.56 -20.02
N SER A 46 -12.35 6.03 -21.16
CA SER A 46 -13.25 5.75 -22.27
C SER A 46 -14.17 4.58 -21.96
N VAL A 47 -15.27 4.46 -22.72
CA VAL A 47 -16.20 3.33 -22.60
C VAL A 47 -15.47 2.02 -22.93
N GLU A 48 -14.56 2.06 -23.90
CA GLU A 48 -13.72 0.95 -24.30
C GLU A 48 -12.80 0.52 -23.15
N ASP A 49 -12.10 1.46 -22.50
CA ASP A 49 -11.20 1.17 -21.37
C ASP A 49 -11.96 0.52 -20.20
N ILE A 50 -13.15 1.06 -19.86
CA ILE A 50 -14.00 0.52 -18.79
C ILE A 50 -14.44 -0.90 -19.13
N ARG A 51 -14.80 -1.16 -20.39
CA ARG A 51 -15.22 -2.49 -20.84
C ARG A 51 -14.09 -3.49 -20.80
N GLU A 52 -12.89 -3.10 -21.23
CA GLU A 52 -11.70 -3.96 -21.25
C GLU A 52 -11.26 -4.34 -19.83
N LYS A 53 -11.30 -3.39 -18.89
CA LYS A 53 -10.94 -3.63 -17.48
C LYS A 53 -12.03 -4.32 -16.66
N GLY A 54 -13.21 -4.52 -17.24
CA GLY A 54 -14.35 -5.11 -16.57
C GLY A 54 -14.10 -6.55 -16.13
N VAL A 55 -14.60 -6.89 -14.94
CA VAL A 55 -14.46 -8.22 -14.33
C VAL A 55 -15.19 -9.35 -15.11
N ILE A 56 -16.18 -8.99 -15.92
CA ILE A 56 -16.98 -9.87 -16.78
C ILE A 56 -17.09 -9.27 -18.18
N ALA A 57 -17.50 -10.08 -19.16
CA ALA A 57 -17.72 -9.60 -20.51
C ALA A 57 -18.83 -8.53 -20.55
N PRO A 58 -18.70 -7.50 -21.41
CA PRO A 58 -19.73 -6.48 -21.55
C PRO A 58 -21.02 -7.08 -22.11
N VAL A 59 -22.16 -6.66 -21.56
CA VAL A 59 -23.48 -7.10 -22.01
C VAL A 59 -23.88 -6.32 -23.27
N PRO A 60 -24.17 -7.00 -24.39
CA PRO A 60 -24.59 -6.33 -25.62
C PRO A 60 -25.82 -5.43 -25.39
N GLY A 61 -25.73 -4.16 -25.83
CA GLY A 61 -26.83 -3.19 -25.72
C GLY A 61 -26.99 -2.53 -24.35
N ALA A 62 -26.24 -2.94 -23.32
CA ALA A 62 -26.27 -2.28 -22.01
C ALA A 62 -25.62 -0.89 -22.06
N ARG A 63 -26.22 0.08 -21.36
CA ARG A 63 -25.61 1.40 -21.14
C ARG A 63 -24.38 1.26 -20.25
N ILE A 64 -23.42 2.18 -20.38
CA ILE A 64 -22.17 2.11 -19.61
C ILE A 64 -22.41 2.13 -18.09
N GLU A 65 -23.38 2.91 -17.61
CA GLU A 65 -23.71 2.95 -16.17
C GLU A 65 -24.22 1.59 -15.66
N GLN A 66 -25.13 0.96 -16.42
CA GLN A 66 -25.60 -0.39 -16.10
C GLN A 66 -24.44 -1.40 -16.16
N GLN A 67 -23.52 -1.23 -17.10
CA GLN A 67 -22.35 -2.08 -17.20
C GLN A 67 -21.41 -1.95 -15.99
N LYS A 68 -21.19 -0.72 -15.49
CA LYS A 68 -20.39 -0.45 -14.30
C LYS A 68 -21.05 -1.05 -13.05
N GLU A 69 -22.37 -0.97 -12.92
CA GLU A 69 -23.12 -1.64 -11.84
C GLU A 69 -22.91 -3.15 -11.87
N LEU A 70 -23.00 -3.79 -13.05
CA LEU A 70 -22.74 -5.22 -13.20
C LEU A 70 -21.30 -5.61 -12.82
N TYR A 71 -20.32 -4.78 -13.21
CA TYR A 71 -18.92 -5.01 -12.85
C TYR A 71 -18.70 -4.89 -11.33
N ARG A 72 -19.25 -3.84 -10.72
CA ARG A 72 -19.20 -3.63 -9.27
C ARG A 72 -19.80 -4.81 -8.52
N ASP A 73 -21.02 -5.21 -8.89
CA ASP A 73 -21.74 -6.26 -8.18
C ASP A 73 -21.03 -7.61 -8.28
N GLU A 74 -20.40 -7.92 -9.42
CA GLU A 74 -19.57 -9.12 -9.55
C GLU A 74 -18.28 -9.02 -8.73
N ASN A 75 -17.59 -7.87 -8.73
CA ASN A 75 -16.40 -7.65 -7.90
C ASN A 75 -16.72 -7.77 -6.40
N ILE A 76 -17.86 -7.24 -5.95
CA ILE A 76 -18.35 -7.39 -4.57
C ILE A 76 -18.55 -8.88 -4.24
N LYS A 77 -19.21 -9.65 -5.11
CA LYS A 77 -19.40 -11.09 -4.91
C LYS A 77 -18.08 -11.84 -4.87
N ARG A 78 -17.09 -11.45 -5.69
CA ARG A 78 -15.75 -12.04 -5.68
C ARG A 78 -15.01 -11.73 -4.39
N PHE A 79 -15.07 -10.48 -3.92
CA PHE A 79 -14.51 -10.05 -2.65
C PHE A 79 -15.10 -10.83 -1.47
N GLN A 80 -16.42 -10.94 -1.39
CA GLN A 80 -17.09 -11.70 -0.32
C GLN A 80 -16.67 -13.17 -0.31
N ARG A 81 -16.72 -13.84 -1.47
CA ARG A 81 -16.28 -15.23 -1.62
C ARG A 81 -14.82 -15.40 -1.23
N HIS A 82 -13.96 -14.46 -1.61
CA HIS A 82 -12.53 -14.53 -1.29
C HIS A 82 -12.27 -14.35 0.20
N CYS A 83 -12.95 -13.40 0.85
CA CYS A 83 -12.86 -13.20 2.30
C CYS A 83 -13.37 -14.43 3.06
N GLU A 84 -14.52 -14.98 2.65
CA GLU A 84 -15.10 -16.19 3.23
C GLU A 84 -14.16 -17.39 3.12
N ASN A 85 -13.62 -17.66 1.92
CA ASN A 85 -12.65 -18.73 1.69
C ASN A 85 -11.36 -18.53 2.50
N SER A 86 -11.01 -17.28 2.79
CA SER A 86 -9.84 -16.94 3.61
C SER A 86 -10.14 -16.95 5.11
N GLY A 87 -11.40 -17.10 5.55
CA GLY A 87 -11.78 -17.02 6.96
C GLY A 87 -11.78 -15.60 7.54
N VAL A 88 -11.82 -14.57 6.70
CA VAL A 88 -11.77 -13.16 7.08
C VAL A 88 -13.17 -12.57 7.12
N ASN A 89 -13.55 -11.98 8.27
CA ASN A 89 -14.78 -11.21 8.38
C ASN A 89 -14.71 -9.96 7.51
N CYS A 90 -15.72 -9.74 6.66
CA CYS A 90 -15.73 -8.59 5.75
C CYS A 90 -17.00 -7.74 5.82
N SER A 91 -16.83 -6.46 5.45
CA SER A 91 -17.93 -5.49 5.22
C SER A 91 -17.69 -4.77 3.89
N ILE A 92 -18.76 -4.19 3.32
CA ILE A 92 -18.72 -3.58 1.99
C ILE A 92 -19.24 -2.15 2.08
N HIS A 93 -18.42 -1.19 1.67
CA HIS A 93 -18.82 0.19 1.47
C HIS A 93 -18.72 0.52 -0.02
N GLN A 94 -19.78 1.08 -0.58
CA GLN A 94 -19.84 1.53 -1.96
C GLN A 94 -19.87 3.05 -1.96
N HIS A 95 -19.01 3.68 -2.75
CA HIS A 95 -18.96 5.13 -2.87
C HIS A 95 -19.01 5.55 -4.32
N THR A 96 -19.99 6.38 -4.64
CA THR A 96 -20.09 7.07 -5.93
C THR A 96 -19.64 8.53 -5.75
N GLY A 97 -18.91 9.07 -6.72
CA GLY A 97 -18.51 10.48 -6.70
C GLY A 97 -17.02 10.68 -7.00
N ILE A 98 -16.30 11.34 -6.09
CA ILE A 98 -14.85 11.60 -6.20
C ILE A 98 -14.10 10.55 -5.36
N PRO A 99 -13.39 9.59 -6.00
CA PRO A 99 -12.76 8.46 -5.32
C PRO A 99 -11.86 8.86 -4.14
N VAL A 100 -10.97 9.84 -4.33
CA VAL A 100 -10.03 10.27 -3.28
C VAL A 100 -10.77 10.78 -2.05
N LYS A 101 -11.78 11.65 -2.22
CA LYS A 101 -12.55 12.19 -1.10
C LYS A 101 -13.26 11.11 -0.29
N ALA A 102 -13.76 10.07 -0.97
CA ALA A 102 -14.38 8.94 -0.30
C ALA A 102 -13.36 8.17 0.56
N VAL A 103 -12.18 7.88 0.02
CA VAL A 103 -11.11 7.20 0.76
C VAL A 103 -10.62 8.00 1.95
N LEU A 104 -10.41 9.32 1.81
CA LEU A 104 -9.99 10.17 2.92
C LEU A 104 -11.01 10.21 4.05
N LYS A 105 -12.31 10.17 3.71
CA LYS A 105 -13.38 10.09 4.71
C LYS A 105 -13.38 8.74 5.44
N GLU A 106 -13.11 7.64 4.73
CA GLU A 106 -13.03 6.30 5.31
C GLU A 106 -11.77 6.11 6.18
N SER A 107 -10.62 6.62 5.72
CA SER A 107 -9.31 6.43 6.39
C SER A 107 -9.27 7.09 7.76
N ARG A 108 -9.97 8.21 7.97
CA ARG A 108 -10.16 8.84 9.29
C ARG A 108 -10.70 7.88 10.37
N TYR A 109 -11.48 6.88 9.97
CA TYR A 109 -12.11 5.92 10.88
C TYR A 109 -11.66 4.50 10.60
N ALA A 110 -10.41 4.33 10.17
CA ALA A 110 -9.79 3.03 9.97
C ALA A 110 -8.42 3.01 10.63
N ASP A 111 -7.94 1.81 10.95
CA ASP A 111 -6.61 1.63 11.54
C ASP A 111 -5.53 1.50 10.46
N LEU A 112 -5.91 0.96 9.29
CA LEU A 112 -4.99 0.65 8.21
C LEU A 112 -5.75 0.65 6.86
N LEU A 113 -5.09 1.14 5.82
CA LEU A 113 -5.57 1.10 4.45
C LEU A 113 -4.64 0.28 3.58
N VAL A 114 -5.18 -0.60 2.74
CA VAL A 114 -4.45 -1.40 1.76
C VAL A 114 -4.92 -1.03 0.36
N VAL A 115 -3.97 -0.73 -0.53
CA VAL A 115 -4.25 -0.31 -1.91
C VAL A 115 -3.24 -0.88 -2.89
N ASP A 116 -3.70 -1.17 -4.11
CA ASP A 116 -2.83 -1.57 -5.21
C ASP A 116 -2.16 -0.33 -5.82
N ALA A 117 -0.84 -0.36 -6.03
CA ALA A 117 -0.06 0.77 -6.55
C ALA A 117 -0.59 1.31 -7.89
N SER A 118 -1.19 0.44 -8.71
CA SER A 118 -1.71 0.77 -10.04
C SER A 118 -3.16 1.28 -10.05
N THR A 119 -3.85 1.27 -8.90
CA THR A 119 -5.25 1.72 -8.79
C THR A 119 -5.41 3.12 -9.39
N SER A 120 -6.14 3.26 -10.49
CA SER A 120 -6.25 4.52 -11.22
C SER A 120 -7.64 4.74 -11.82
N PHE A 121 -8.05 6.01 -11.80
CA PHE A 121 -9.27 6.50 -12.43
C PHE A 121 -8.96 7.44 -13.61
N SER A 122 -7.72 7.44 -14.09
CA SER A 122 -7.26 8.24 -15.23
C SER A 122 -7.51 7.52 -16.54
N TRP A 123 -7.69 8.31 -17.61
CA TRP A 123 -7.77 7.84 -18.98
C TRP A 123 -6.41 7.51 -19.60
N ARG A 124 -5.33 8.05 -19.02
CA ARG A 124 -3.97 7.75 -19.48
C ARG A 124 -3.40 6.59 -18.67
N PRO A 125 -2.62 5.71 -19.29
CA PRO A 125 -1.74 4.82 -18.55
C PRO A 125 -0.84 5.64 -17.62
N GLU A 126 -0.77 5.23 -16.37
CA GLU A 126 0.07 5.85 -15.35
C GLU A 126 1.13 4.84 -14.89
N SER A 127 2.31 5.35 -14.53
CA SER A 127 3.28 4.57 -13.76
C SER A 127 2.75 4.32 -12.36
N ALA A 128 3.02 3.15 -11.78
CA ALA A 128 2.85 2.94 -10.34
C ALA A 128 3.83 3.86 -9.55
N PRO A 129 3.43 4.46 -8.42
CA PRO A 129 2.05 4.56 -7.98
C PRO A 129 1.31 5.59 -8.84
N SER A 130 0.04 5.31 -9.14
CA SER A 130 -0.82 6.24 -9.88
C SER A 130 -0.97 7.59 -9.15
N ALA A 131 -1.47 8.62 -9.84
CA ALA A 131 -1.78 9.90 -9.20
C ALA A 131 -2.77 9.74 -8.04
N PHE A 132 -3.76 8.85 -8.19
CA PHE A 132 -4.71 8.50 -7.14
C PHE A 132 -3.99 7.95 -5.90
N VAL A 133 -3.13 6.93 -6.06
CA VAL A 133 -2.42 6.31 -4.94
C VAL A 133 -1.46 7.29 -4.27
N LYS A 134 -0.77 8.14 -5.05
CA LYS A 134 0.08 9.21 -4.50
C LYS A 134 -0.70 10.17 -3.60
N GLU A 135 -1.92 10.52 -4.00
CA GLU A 135 -2.78 11.39 -3.20
C GLU A 135 -3.26 10.69 -1.92
N ILE A 136 -3.58 9.40 -1.98
CA ILE A 136 -3.92 8.59 -0.81
C ILE A 136 -2.73 8.50 0.17
N LEU A 137 -1.52 8.27 -0.33
CA LEU A 137 -0.31 8.17 0.51
C LEU A 137 0.06 9.49 1.19
N GLU A 138 -0.38 10.63 0.66
CA GLU A 138 -0.08 11.95 1.21
C GLU A 138 -1.14 12.42 2.21
N GLN A 139 -2.41 12.11 1.95
CA GLN A 139 -3.54 12.74 2.65
C GLN A 139 -4.32 11.79 3.56
N SER A 140 -4.05 10.48 3.53
CA SER A 140 -4.79 9.53 4.37
C SER A 140 -4.58 9.81 5.86
N GLU A 141 -5.66 9.68 6.62
CA GLU A 141 -5.66 9.91 8.07
C GLU A 141 -5.42 8.60 8.87
N CYS A 142 -4.96 7.54 8.20
CA CYS A 142 -4.45 6.31 8.79
C CYS A 142 -3.23 5.82 7.98
N PRO A 143 -2.40 4.94 8.55
CA PRO A 143 -1.34 4.30 7.78
C PRO A 143 -1.85 3.57 6.53
N VAL A 144 -1.02 3.58 5.49
CA VAL A 144 -1.31 3.01 4.17
C VAL A 144 -0.28 1.94 3.84
N ILE A 145 -0.73 0.78 3.40
CA ILE A 145 0.11 -0.24 2.77
C ILE A 145 -0.20 -0.29 1.28
N ILE A 146 0.86 -0.14 0.49
CA ILE A 146 0.85 -0.53 -0.91
C ILE A 146 1.06 -2.03 -0.94
N ALA A 147 0.05 -2.76 -1.44
CA ALA A 147 0.11 -4.21 -1.54
C ALA A 147 1.14 -4.64 -2.59
N PRO A 148 1.81 -5.79 -2.39
CA PRO A 148 2.75 -6.31 -3.36
C PRO A 148 2.02 -6.96 -4.54
N GLU A 149 2.67 -7.01 -5.69
CA GLU A 149 2.18 -7.77 -6.86
C GLU A 149 2.10 -9.28 -6.59
N ASN A 150 3.03 -9.82 -5.78
CA ASN A 150 3.06 -11.22 -5.36
C ASN A 150 3.46 -11.28 -3.89
N PHE A 151 2.91 -12.22 -3.13
CA PHE A 151 3.18 -12.33 -1.69
C PHE A 151 3.45 -13.77 -1.27
N ASP A 152 4.70 -14.03 -0.85
CA ASP A 152 5.19 -15.35 -0.42
C ASP A 152 5.64 -15.37 1.05
N GLY A 153 5.21 -14.38 1.83
CA GLY A 153 5.56 -14.21 3.25
C GLY A 153 6.49 -13.03 3.55
N ILE A 154 6.79 -12.85 4.85
CA ILE A 154 7.66 -11.80 5.38
C ILE A 154 8.71 -12.46 6.26
N ASP A 155 9.97 -12.44 5.80
CA ASP A 155 11.12 -12.97 6.53
C ASP A 155 11.85 -11.86 7.31
N GLU A 156 11.82 -10.61 6.82
CA GLU A 156 12.52 -9.46 7.41
C GLU A 156 11.67 -8.18 7.32
N ILE A 157 11.76 -7.33 8.33
CA ILE A 157 11.15 -6.00 8.34
C ILE A 157 12.24 -4.97 8.16
N ILE A 158 12.10 -4.10 7.16
CA ILE A 158 13.07 -3.04 6.90
C ILE A 158 12.46 -1.70 7.29
N PHE A 159 12.96 -1.12 8.37
CA PHE A 159 12.61 0.22 8.83
C PHE A 159 13.51 1.25 8.16
N THR A 160 12.99 2.01 7.20
CA THR A 160 13.74 3.12 6.61
C THR A 160 13.81 4.28 7.59
N TYR A 161 15.03 4.80 7.83
CA TYR A 161 15.27 5.80 8.86
C TYR A 161 16.19 6.90 8.34
N ASN A 162 15.75 8.15 8.53
CA ASN A 162 16.48 9.35 8.15
C ASN A 162 16.67 10.33 9.32
N GLY A 163 16.46 9.86 10.55
CA GLY A 163 16.50 10.69 11.76
C GLY A 163 15.27 11.57 12.01
N SER A 164 14.26 11.55 11.13
CA SER A 164 13.10 12.42 11.28
C SER A 164 12.07 11.87 12.28
N PRO A 165 11.28 12.75 12.91
CA PRO A 165 10.13 12.33 13.71
C PRO A 165 9.12 11.48 12.93
N ALA A 166 8.96 11.74 11.62
CA ALA A 166 8.07 10.97 10.74
C ALA A 166 8.54 9.52 10.56
N ALA A 167 9.85 9.30 10.43
CA ALA A 167 10.40 7.94 10.37
C ALA A 167 10.13 7.17 11.67
N MET A 168 10.40 7.79 12.82
CA MET A 168 10.10 7.15 14.11
C MET A 168 8.60 6.92 14.30
N TYR A 169 7.77 7.88 13.90
CA TYR A 169 6.31 7.74 13.94
C TYR A 169 5.86 6.51 13.15
N ALA A 170 6.36 6.32 11.92
CA ALA A 170 6.01 5.15 11.11
C ALA A 170 6.49 3.83 11.73
N ILE A 171 7.70 3.78 12.27
CA ILE A 171 8.22 2.61 12.99
C ILE A 171 7.28 2.22 14.14
N LYS A 172 6.87 3.21 14.95
CA LYS A 172 5.96 2.99 16.08
C LYS A 172 4.57 2.55 15.62
N GLN A 173 3.98 3.25 14.64
CA GLN A 173 2.66 2.91 14.10
C GLN A 173 2.62 1.49 13.55
N PHE A 174 3.60 1.13 12.73
CA PHE A 174 3.73 -0.22 12.20
C PHE A 174 3.80 -1.27 13.32
N THR A 175 4.69 -1.04 14.29
CA THR A 175 4.88 -1.94 15.43
C THR A 175 3.60 -2.10 16.24
N TYR A 176 2.84 -1.03 16.48
CA TYR A 176 1.61 -1.12 17.26
C TYR A 176 0.44 -1.73 16.49
N LEU A 177 0.39 -1.55 15.17
CA LEU A 177 -0.68 -2.11 14.33
C LEU A 177 -0.48 -3.59 14.03
N LEU A 178 0.77 -4.05 13.94
CA LEU A 178 1.14 -5.41 13.56
C LEU A 178 1.98 -6.11 14.63
N PRO A 179 1.47 -6.26 15.87
CA PRO A 179 2.22 -6.92 16.94
C PRO A 179 2.51 -8.40 16.68
N GLN A 180 1.79 -9.02 15.74
CA GLN A 180 2.05 -10.40 15.31
C GLN A 180 3.38 -10.57 14.59
N LEU A 181 3.97 -9.46 14.11
CA LEU A 181 5.30 -9.43 13.51
C LEU A 181 6.39 -9.12 14.54
N PHE A 182 6.06 -9.05 15.84
CA PHE A 182 7.07 -8.93 16.90
C PHE A 182 8.05 -10.10 16.87
N GLY A 183 9.32 -9.80 17.14
CA GLY A 183 10.38 -10.80 17.09
C GLY A 183 10.81 -11.25 15.70
N HIS A 184 10.17 -10.79 14.62
CA HIS A 184 10.76 -10.93 13.29
C HIS A 184 12.10 -10.20 13.22
N LYS A 185 12.98 -10.68 12.35
CA LYS A 185 14.22 -9.98 12.01
C LYS A 185 13.89 -8.56 11.54
N ALA A 186 14.54 -7.58 12.15
CA ALA A 186 14.36 -6.18 11.80
C ALA A 186 15.69 -5.53 11.41
N THR A 187 15.67 -4.76 10.31
CA THR A 187 16.82 -3.96 9.90
C THR A 187 16.40 -2.51 9.81
N VAL A 188 17.02 -1.64 10.60
CA VAL A 188 16.94 -0.20 10.40
C VAL A 188 17.91 0.16 9.29
N LEU A 189 17.38 0.64 8.17
CA LEU A 189 18.16 1.06 7.02
C LEU A 189 18.24 2.58 6.97
N SER A 190 19.45 3.11 7.14
CA SER A 190 19.75 4.54 6.97
C SER A 190 20.78 4.73 5.86
N VAL A 191 20.56 5.74 5.02
CA VAL A 191 21.54 6.15 4.00
C VAL A 191 21.99 7.58 4.29
N THR A 192 23.29 7.80 4.40
CA THR A 192 23.90 9.09 4.70
C THR A 192 24.85 9.52 3.59
N PRO A 193 25.05 10.82 3.36
CA PRO A 193 26.18 11.29 2.53
C PRO A 193 27.51 10.84 3.14
N LYS A 194 28.54 10.70 2.30
CA LYS A 194 29.84 10.19 2.75
C LYS A 194 30.43 11.00 3.89
N GLY A 195 30.88 10.32 4.94
CA GLY A 195 31.46 10.94 6.13
C GLY A 195 30.47 11.73 7.00
N GLN A 196 29.15 11.65 6.74
CA GLN A 196 28.13 12.23 7.62
C GLN A 196 27.55 11.16 8.56
N PRO A 197 27.34 11.49 9.85
CA PRO A 197 26.71 10.57 10.78
C PRO A 197 25.23 10.38 10.45
N VAL A 198 24.66 9.27 10.93
CA VAL A 198 23.21 9.06 10.92
C VAL A 198 22.55 10.19 11.70
N LYS A 199 21.50 10.77 11.14
CA LYS A 199 20.72 11.81 11.82
C LYS A 199 19.82 11.16 12.88
N GLY A 200 19.52 11.90 13.94
CA GLY A 200 18.67 11.43 15.04
C GLY A 200 19.47 10.78 16.16
N ASP A 201 18.73 10.24 17.15
CA ASP A 201 19.28 9.60 18.34
C ASP A 201 19.23 8.08 18.14
N THR A 202 20.28 7.52 17.54
CA THR A 202 20.34 6.08 17.19
C THR A 202 20.37 5.18 18.42
N GLU A 203 20.94 5.65 19.53
CA GLU A 203 20.96 4.89 20.80
C GLU A 203 19.54 4.68 21.32
N LYS A 204 18.71 5.74 21.37
CA LYS A 204 17.29 5.61 21.76
C LYS A 204 16.45 4.85 20.74
N LEU A 205 16.79 4.95 19.46
CA LEU A 205 16.12 4.16 18.42
C LEU A 205 16.37 2.66 18.66
N GLU A 206 17.62 2.26 18.86
CA GLU A 206 18.00 0.87 19.12
C GLU A 206 17.42 0.38 20.46
N GLU A 207 17.50 1.18 21.53
CA GLU A 207 16.86 0.88 22.82
C GLU A 207 15.38 0.59 22.63
N TRP A 208 14.66 1.46 21.91
CA TRP A 208 13.24 1.28 21.68
C TRP A 208 12.94 0.06 20.80
N LEU A 209 13.71 -0.13 19.74
CA LEU A 209 13.46 -1.18 18.75
C LEU A 209 13.75 -2.58 19.33
N HIS A 210 14.79 -2.72 20.15
CA HIS A 210 15.16 -4.00 20.77
C HIS A 210 14.08 -4.53 21.72
N MET A 211 13.23 -3.66 22.28
CA MET A 211 12.08 -4.08 23.08
C MET A 211 10.99 -4.80 22.26
N HIS A 212 10.92 -4.56 20.96
CA HIS A 212 9.90 -5.12 20.05
C HIS A 212 10.46 -6.15 19.07
N TYR A 213 11.73 -5.99 18.68
CA TYR A 213 12.44 -6.84 17.73
C TYR A 213 13.83 -7.17 18.29
N PRO A 214 13.99 -8.25 19.08
CA PRO A 214 15.27 -8.60 19.68
C PRO A 214 16.38 -8.87 18.65
N ASP A 215 16.01 -9.38 17.46
CA ASP A 215 16.89 -9.52 16.28
C ASP A 215 16.82 -8.27 15.39
N SER A 216 17.03 -7.09 15.99
CA SER A 216 17.13 -5.82 15.27
C SER A 216 18.57 -5.39 15.04
N SER A 217 18.88 -4.85 13.86
CA SER A 217 20.19 -4.26 13.57
C SER A 217 20.09 -2.93 12.84
N LEU A 218 21.08 -2.05 13.02
CA LEU A 218 21.22 -0.81 12.27
C LEU A 218 22.21 -1.01 11.11
N LEU A 219 21.72 -0.85 9.87
CA LEU A 219 22.52 -0.83 8.65
C LEU A 219 22.63 0.60 8.12
N VAL A 220 23.85 1.12 8.11
CA VAL A 220 24.18 2.43 7.55
C VAL A 220 24.89 2.26 6.22
N LEU A 221 24.35 2.86 5.17
CA LEU A 221 24.98 2.93 3.86
C LEU A 221 25.44 4.37 3.59
N GLU A 222 26.58 4.54 2.94
CA GLU A 222 27.09 5.84 2.56
C GLU A 222 26.96 6.07 1.05
N ASP A 223 26.22 7.11 0.66
CA ASP A 223 26.12 7.57 -0.73
C ASP A 223 25.63 9.03 -0.77
N ASP A 224 26.23 9.85 -1.64
CA ASP A 224 25.79 11.23 -1.84
C ASP A 224 24.39 11.27 -2.51
N ASN A 225 24.03 10.22 -3.27
CA ASN A 225 22.69 9.97 -3.77
C ASN A 225 21.91 9.02 -2.84
N VAL A 226 21.51 9.56 -1.70
CA VAL A 226 20.76 8.89 -0.63
C VAL A 226 19.56 8.09 -1.14
N GLN A 227 18.76 8.70 -2.03
CA GLN A 227 17.52 8.07 -2.53
C GLN A 227 17.82 6.88 -3.45
N ALA A 228 18.73 7.04 -4.42
CA ALA A 228 19.04 5.96 -5.35
C ALA A 228 19.65 4.77 -4.62
N ARG A 229 20.55 5.02 -3.66
CA ARG A 229 21.18 3.96 -2.87
C ARG A 229 20.20 3.22 -1.96
N LEU A 230 19.27 3.96 -1.33
CA LEU A 230 18.19 3.35 -0.54
C LEU A 230 17.38 2.39 -1.41
N LEU A 231 16.97 2.85 -2.60
CA LEU A 231 16.19 2.05 -3.51
C LEU A 231 16.94 0.84 -4.03
N GLU A 232 18.18 1.01 -4.47
CA GLU A 232 19.04 -0.08 -4.91
C GLU A 232 19.14 -1.18 -3.84
N HIS A 233 19.32 -0.80 -2.57
CA HIS A 233 19.37 -1.76 -1.48
C HIS A 233 18.03 -2.50 -1.29
N LEU A 234 16.91 -1.76 -1.28
CA LEU A 234 15.57 -2.35 -1.13
C LEU A 234 15.21 -3.27 -2.30
N PHE A 235 15.61 -2.93 -3.53
CA PHE A 235 15.41 -3.75 -4.72
C PHE A 235 16.11 -5.12 -4.68
N MET A 236 17.17 -5.24 -3.88
CA MET A 236 17.93 -6.49 -3.74
C MET A 236 17.37 -7.43 -2.66
N LYS A 237 16.32 -7.00 -1.96
CA LYS A 237 15.68 -7.73 -0.87
C LYS A 237 14.46 -8.49 -1.37
N GLU A 238 14.21 -9.64 -0.75
CA GLU A 238 13.05 -10.49 -1.04
C GLU A 238 12.36 -10.85 0.27
N LYS A 239 11.04 -11.02 0.22
CA LYS A 239 10.18 -11.33 1.38
C LYS A 239 10.36 -10.33 2.53
N VAL A 240 10.35 -9.05 2.20
CA VAL A 240 10.54 -7.98 3.18
C VAL A 240 9.31 -7.11 3.32
N MET A 241 9.03 -6.68 4.54
CA MET A 241 8.05 -5.63 4.83
C MET A 241 8.78 -4.31 4.96
N ILE A 242 8.58 -3.38 4.01
CA ILE A 242 9.26 -2.09 4.01
C ILE A 242 8.40 -1.10 4.79
N VAL A 243 8.98 -0.45 5.80
CA VAL A 243 8.31 0.54 6.65
C VAL A 243 8.95 1.89 6.43
N MET A 244 8.14 2.89 6.11
CA MET A 244 8.61 4.21 5.74
C MET A 244 7.79 5.34 6.38
N GLY A 245 8.50 6.39 6.79
CA GLY A 245 7.88 7.64 7.23
C GLY A 245 7.35 8.48 6.07
N ALA A 246 6.67 9.56 6.41
CA ALA A 246 6.14 10.55 5.48
C ALA A 246 7.16 10.93 4.38
N PHE A 247 6.77 10.72 3.13
CA PHE A 247 7.43 11.24 1.95
C PHE A 247 6.65 12.44 1.43
N GLY A 248 7.30 13.60 1.29
CA GLY A 248 6.69 14.71 0.55
C GLY A 248 6.38 14.29 -0.90
N ARG A 249 5.40 14.96 -1.54
CA ARG A 249 4.83 14.69 -2.89
C ARG A 249 5.78 14.11 -3.96
N ASN A 250 7.05 14.51 -3.96
CA ASN A 250 8.01 14.18 -5.01
C ASN A 250 8.87 12.94 -4.74
N GLN A 251 8.79 12.31 -3.57
CA GLN A 251 9.71 11.21 -3.22
C GLN A 251 9.12 9.82 -3.51
N LEU A 252 7.79 9.66 -3.46
CA LEU A 252 7.11 8.40 -3.79
C LEU A 252 7.17 8.06 -5.29
N SER A 253 7.20 9.07 -6.18
CA SER A 253 7.28 8.85 -7.64
C SER A 253 8.56 8.14 -8.08
N ASN A 254 9.61 8.20 -7.26
CA ASN A 254 10.91 7.60 -7.58
C ASN A 254 11.08 6.22 -6.95
N LEU A 255 10.28 5.85 -5.93
CA LEU A 255 10.37 4.53 -5.29
C LEU A 255 9.84 3.40 -6.19
N PHE A 256 9.00 3.76 -7.15
CA PHE A 256 8.37 2.84 -8.08
C PHE A 256 8.84 3.21 -9.48
N VAL A 257 9.84 2.49 -9.97
CA VAL A 257 10.44 2.75 -11.28
C VAL A 257 9.39 2.49 -12.36
N PRO A 258 9.02 3.50 -13.18
CA PRO A 258 8.20 3.27 -14.36
C PRO A 258 8.99 2.44 -15.37
N ASN A 259 8.55 1.24 -15.71
CA ASN A 259 9.01 0.60 -16.94
C ASN A 259 7.86 0.55 -17.96
N PRO A 260 7.91 1.38 -19.01
CA PRO A 260 6.90 1.36 -20.08
C PRO A 260 7.04 0.19 -21.07
N MET A 261 7.99 -0.76 -20.91
CA MET A 261 8.22 -1.80 -21.93
C MET A 261 8.44 -3.27 -21.52
N LYS A 262 8.63 -3.67 -20.24
CA LYS A 262 8.56 -5.09 -19.75
C LYS A 262 9.04 -5.25 -18.28
N PRO A 263 8.79 -6.39 -17.59
CA PRO A 263 8.65 -6.44 -16.14
C PRO A 263 9.99 -6.63 -15.42
N VAL A 264 10.48 -5.58 -14.78
CA VAL A 264 11.32 -5.70 -13.57
C VAL A 264 10.95 -4.53 -12.69
N VAL A 265 9.95 -4.75 -11.82
CA VAL A 265 9.57 -3.79 -10.78
C VAL A 265 9.79 -4.44 -9.42
N LYS A 266 11.06 -4.59 -9.03
CA LYS A 266 11.44 -5.30 -7.79
C LYS A 266 11.05 -4.60 -6.47
N LEU A 267 10.52 -3.37 -6.50
CA LEU A 267 9.97 -2.69 -5.31
C LEU A 267 8.44 -2.78 -5.23
N VAL A 268 7.73 -3.01 -6.35
CA VAL A 268 6.28 -3.30 -6.32
C VAL A 268 6.02 -4.76 -5.91
N SER A 269 7.04 -5.62 -5.89
CA SER A 269 6.93 -6.99 -5.37
C SER A 269 6.95 -7.08 -3.85
N GLN A 270 7.24 -5.99 -3.11
CA GLN A 270 7.29 -6.02 -1.65
C GLN A 270 6.21 -5.09 -1.07
N PRO A 271 5.55 -5.47 0.04
CA PRO A 271 4.62 -4.59 0.72
C PRO A 271 5.34 -3.37 1.31
N VAL A 272 4.78 -2.19 1.10
CA VAL A 272 5.32 -0.91 1.60
C VAL A 272 4.32 -0.25 2.52
N PHE A 273 4.63 -0.19 3.82
CA PHE A 273 3.88 0.56 4.82
C PHE A 273 4.38 1.99 4.91
N VAL A 274 3.46 2.94 4.78
CA VAL A 274 3.69 4.37 4.89
C VAL A 274 2.80 4.91 5.99
N ALA A 275 3.40 5.64 6.92
CA ALA A 275 2.65 6.40 7.92
C ALA A 275 3.27 7.78 8.10
N HIS A 276 2.38 8.75 8.29
CA HIS A 276 2.75 10.14 8.53
C HIS A 276 1.80 10.74 9.57
N HIS A 277 2.24 11.84 10.18
CA HIS A 277 1.47 12.67 11.09
C HIS A 277 1.08 13.96 10.38
#